data_AF-A0A8J3WE89-F1
#
_entry.id   AF-A0A8J3WE89-F1
#
_cell.length_a   1.000
_cell.length_b   1.000
_cell.length_c   1.000
_cell.angle_alpha   90.00
_cell.angle_beta   90.00
_cell.angle_gamma   90.00
#
_symmetry.space_group_name_H-M   'P 1'
#
loop_
_entity.id
_entity.type
_entity.pdbx_description
1 polymer ?
#
loop_
_entity_poly.entity_id
_entity_poly.type
_entity_poly.pdbx_seq_one_letter_code
_entity_poly.pdbx_strand_id
1 'polypeptide(L)'
;MAADDRLTRSEDPEDELARRLREAHRRVRALPAPAETRQRLARRLLVICDLSKRDVEHAAARLESFLIQLDVLIFDTESAGNIAEGD
;
A
#
# COMPACT_ATOMS: atom_id res chain seq x y z
N MET A 1 13.16 9.39 37.15
CA MET A 1 13.52 8.75 35.86
C MET A 1 12.62 7.53 35.73
N ALA A 2 11.47 7.68 35.07
CA ALA A 2 10.53 6.60 34.77
C ALA A 2 10.22 6.73 33.28
N ALA A 3 11.15 6.23 32.47
CA ALA A 3 10.98 6.06 31.05
C ALA A 3 11.35 4.60 30.77
N ASP A 4 10.64 3.99 29.83
CA ASP A 4 10.97 2.69 29.25
C ASP A 4 10.54 1.42 30.00
N ASP A 5 9.23 1.24 30.21
CA ASP A 5 8.62 -0.10 30.34
C ASP A 5 7.24 -0.16 29.66
N ARG A 6 7.17 0.27 28.39
CA ARG A 6 6.01 0.01 27.52
C ARG A 6 6.40 -0.50 26.12
N LEU A 7 7.69 -0.70 25.86
CA LEU A 7 8.22 -1.12 24.57
C LEU A 7 8.16 -2.65 24.32
N THR A 8 7.48 -3.40 25.20
CA THR A 8 7.45 -4.88 25.18
C THR A 8 6.02 -5.45 25.24
N ARG A 9 5.06 -4.85 24.53
CA ARG A 9 3.86 -5.57 24.07
C ARG A 9 3.71 -5.38 22.58
N SER A 10 4.01 -6.44 21.87
CA SER A 10 4.07 -6.58 20.43
C SER A 10 2.79 -6.13 19.71
N GLU A 11 2.99 -5.50 18.55
CA GLU A 11 2.06 -5.46 17.41
C GLU A 11 0.70 -4.81 17.68
N ASP A 12 0.68 -3.50 17.98
CA ASP A 12 -0.53 -2.73 17.75
C ASP A 12 -0.90 -2.88 16.26
N PRO A 13 -2.04 -3.53 15.93
CA PRO A 13 -2.39 -3.83 14.54
C PRO A 13 -2.58 -2.55 13.72
N GLU A 14 -2.87 -1.44 14.41
CA GLU A 14 -2.94 -0.10 13.86
C GLU A 14 -1.56 0.44 13.41
N ASP A 15 -0.50 0.22 14.19
CA ASP A 15 0.87 0.65 13.84
C ASP A 15 1.41 -0.15 12.66
N GLU A 16 1.19 -1.46 12.64
CA GLU A 16 1.57 -2.32 11.51
C GLU A 16 0.79 -1.93 10.25
N LEU A 17 -0.52 -1.68 10.37
CA LEU A 17 -1.33 -1.20 9.27
C LEU A 17 -0.86 0.17 8.77
N ALA A 18 -0.51 1.08 9.67
CA ALA A 18 0.03 2.39 9.33
C ALA A 18 1.37 2.29 8.58
N ARG A 19 2.27 1.37 8.97
CA ARG A 19 3.50 1.08 8.24
C ARG A 19 3.22 0.58 6.83
N ARG A 20 2.31 -0.38 6.68
CA ARG A 20 1.91 -0.93 5.37
C ARG A 20 1.27 0.12 4.47
N LEU A 21 0.43 1.01 5.02
CA LEU A 21 -0.16 2.13 4.28
C LEU A 21 0.90 3.11 3.76
N ARG A 22 1.92 3.42 4.58
CA ARG A 22 3.05 4.29 4.15
C ARG A 22 3.86 3.65 3.03
N GLU A 23 4.14 2.35 3.14
CA GLU A 23 4.82 1.59 2.09
C GLU A 23 3.99 1.59 0.79
N ALA A 24 2.69 1.34 0.87
CA ALA A 24 1.79 1.41 -0.28
C ALA A 24 1.80 2.80 -0.94
N HIS A 25 1.76 3.88 -0.15
CA HIS A 25 1.91 5.25 -0.63
C HIS A 25 3.23 5.48 -1.37
N ARG A 26 4.33 4.94 -0.84
CA ARG A 26 5.66 5.05 -1.45
C ARG A 26 5.71 4.35 -2.80
N ARG A 27 5.20 3.13 -2.88
CA ARG A 27 5.14 2.34 -4.12
C ARG A 27 4.27 3.03 -5.17
N VAL A 28 3.08 3.52 -4.82
CA VAL A 28 2.22 4.27 -5.74
C VAL A 28 2.91 5.53 -6.28
N ARG A 29 3.71 6.21 -5.46
CA ARG A 29 4.48 7.40 -5.89
C ARG A 29 5.67 7.04 -6.78
N ALA A 30 6.31 5.90 -6.53
CA ALA A 30 7.43 5.39 -7.31
C ALA A 30 7.01 4.72 -8.62
N LEU A 31 5.74 4.28 -8.72
CA LEU A 31 5.18 3.65 -9.91
C LEU A 31 5.26 4.61 -11.11
N PRO A 32 5.90 4.21 -12.24
CA PRO A 32 5.92 4.97 -13.49
C PRO A 32 4.57 4.89 -14.23
N ALA A 33 3.46 5.11 -13.52
CA ALA A 33 2.11 5.11 -14.07
C ALA A 33 1.62 6.53 -14.41
N PRO A 34 0.67 6.66 -15.36
CA PRO A 34 0.06 7.94 -15.68
C PRO A 34 -0.58 8.61 -14.46
N ALA A 35 -0.63 9.94 -14.47
CA ALA A 35 -1.10 10.73 -13.34
C ALA A 35 -2.53 10.36 -12.90
N GLU A 36 -3.41 10.03 -13.85
CA GLU A 36 -4.77 9.56 -13.55
C GLU A 36 -4.78 8.26 -12.75
N THR A 37 -3.96 7.27 -13.12
CA THR A 37 -3.83 6.01 -12.38
C THR A 37 -3.32 6.25 -10.97
N ARG A 38 -2.26 7.06 -10.82
CA ARG A 38 -1.73 7.44 -9.50
C ARG A 38 -2.79 8.14 -8.63
N GLN A 39 -3.57 9.05 -9.21
CA GLN A 39 -4.65 9.73 -8.48
C GLN A 39 -5.77 8.77 -8.06
N ARG A 40 -6.16 7.82 -8.92
CA ARG A 40 -7.16 6.78 -8.58
C ARG A 40 -6.65 5.90 -7.43
N LEU A 41 -5.38 5.48 -7.48
CA LEU A 41 -4.74 4.69 -6.43
C LEU A 41 -4.65 5.46 -5.11
N ALA A 42 -4.24 6.73 -5.14
CA ALA A 42 -4.17 7.59 -3.97
C ALA A 42 -5.55 7.80 -3.31
N ARG A 43 -6.62 8.03 -4.10
CA ARG A 43 -7.98 8.11 -3.57
C ARG A 43 -8.41 6.81 -2.90
N ARG A 44 -8.05 5.65 -3.48
CA ARG A 44 -8.36 4.32 -2.93
C ARG A 44 -7.63 4.08 -1.61
N LEU A 45 -6.38 4.53 -1.49
CA LEU A 45 -5.61 4.49 -0.25
C LEU A 45 -6.23 5.35 0.86
N LEU A 46 -6.75 6.54 0.53
CA LEU A 46 -7.47 7.39 1.50
C LEU A 46 -8.73 6.70 2.05
N VAL A 47 -9.48 6.00 1.20
CA VAL A 47 -10.66 5.23 1.64
C VAL A 47 -10.27 4.09 2.58
N ILE A 48 -9.18 3.38 2.27
CA ILE A 48 -8.66 2.32 3.15
C ILE A 48 -8.22 2.90 4.49
N CYS A 49 -7.54 4.06 4.49
CA CYS A 49 -7.11 4.76 5.70
C CYS A 49 -8.29 5.21 6.57
N ASP A 50 -9.38 5.70 5.99
CA ASP A 50 -10.59 6.03 6.76
C ASP A 50 -11.25 4.78 7.34
N LEU A 51 -11.27 3.68 6.57
CA LEU A 51 -11.76 2.38 7.04
C LEU A 51 -10.91 1.85 8.20
N SER A 52 -9.59 2.04 8.18
CA SER A 52 -8.68 1.61 9.26
C SER A 52 -9.04 2.19 10.62
N LYS A 53 -9.63 3.38 10.66
CA LYS A 53 -10.06 4.03 11.92
C LYS A 53 -11.33 3.42 12.51
N ARG A 54 -12.09 2.68 11.70
CA ARG A 54 -13.39 2.08 12.08
C ARG A 54 -13.26 0.56 12.23
N ASP A 55 -12.58 -0.08 11.29
CA ASP A 55 -12.41 -1.51 11.15
C ASP A 55 -11.00 -1.85 10.65
N VAL A 56 -10.07 -2.04 11.59
CA VAL A 56 -8.66 -2.35 11.30
C VAL A 56 -8.52 -3.67 10.52
N GLU A 57 -9.26 -4.70 10.90
CA GLU A 57 -9.22 -6.02 10.26
C GLU A 57 -9.66 -5.96 8.78
N HIS A 58 -10.79 -5.27 8.54
CA HIS A 58 -11.31 -5.12 7.17
C HIS A 58 -10.39 -4.23 6.32
N ALA A 59 -9.80 -3.20 6.92
CA ALA A 59 -8.82 -2.36 6.23
C ALA A 59 -7.54 -3.12 5.89
N ALA A 60 -7.06 -4.01 6.77
CA ALA A 60 -5.90 -4.85 6.51
C ALA A 60 -6.15 -5.78 5.30
N ALA A 61 -7.29 -6.48 5.27
CA ALA A 61 -7.65 -7.34 4.13
C ALA A 61 -7.78 -6.55 2.82
N ARG A 62 -8.37 -5.34 2.89
CA ARG A 62 -8.54 -4.47 1.72
C ARG A 62 -7.21 -3.86 1.24
N LEU A 63 -6.29 -3.59 2.15
CA LEU A 63 -4.93 -3.16 1.85
C LEU A 63 -4.13 -4.26 1.17
N GLU A 64 -4.23 -5.51 1.65
CA GLU A 64 -3.57 -6.65 1.04
C GLU A 64 -4.04 -6.84 -0.41
N SER A 65 -5.35 -6.84 -0.66
CA SER A 65 -5.90 -6.91 -2.02
C SER A 65 -5.44 -5.74 -2.90
N PHE A 66 -5.29 -4.54 -2.33
CA PHE A 66 -4.74 -3.38 -3.04
C PHE A 66 -3.26 -3.56 -3.39
N LEU A 67 -2.45 -4.13 -2.50
CA LEU A 67 -1.03 -4.40 -2.75
C LEU A 67 -0.86 -5.45 -3.86
N ILE A 68 -1.67 -6.50 -3.87
CA ILE A 68 -1.68 -7.51 -4.94
C ILE A 68 -2.02 -6.85 -6.28
N GLN A 69 -3.07 -6.03 -6.34
CA GLN A 69 -3.44 -5.29 -7.55
C GLN A 69 -2.31 -4.34 -8.01
N LEU A 70 -1.61 -3.69 -7.07
CA LEU A 70 -0.49 -2.81 -7.39
C LEU A 70 0.69 -3.59 -7.98
N ASP A 71 1.00 -4.77 -7.42
CA ASP A 71 2.04 -5.66 -7.92
C ASP A 71 1.74 -6.16 -9.34
N VAL A 72 0.50 -6.57 -9.59
CA VAL A 72 0.02 -6.93 -10.93
C VAL A 72 0.16 -5.78 -11.91
N LEU A 73 -0.19 -4.55 -11.51
CA LEU A 73 -0.03 -3.35 -12.35
C LEU A 73 1.43 -3.01 -12.64
N ILE A 74 2.33 -3.20 -11.66
CA ILE A 74 3.78 -3.03 -11.84
C ILE A 74 4.27 -4.04 -12.89
N PHE A 75 3.93 -5.31 -12.71
CA PHE A 75 4.32 -6.38 -13.62
C PHE A 75 3.76 -6.18 -15.04
N ASP A 76 2.51 -5.73 -15.18
CA ASP A 76 1.89 -5.42 -16.48
C ASP A 76 2.60 -4.25 -17.17
N THR A 77 2.97 -3.21 -16.40
CA THR A 77 3.74 -2.05 -16.91
C THR A 77 5.14 -2.47 -17.38
N GLU A 78 5.82 -3.35 -16.65
CA GLU A 78 7.13 -3.88 -17.05
C GLU A 78 7.02 -4.83 -18.25
N SER A 79 5.98 -5.66 -18.29
CA SER A 79 5.73 -6.60 -19.39
C SER A 79 5.42 -5.90 -20.71
N ALA A 80 4.70 -4.77 -20.69
CA ALA A 80 4.46 -3.96 -21.88
C ALA A 80 5.75 -3.41 -22.51
N GLY A 81 6.81 -3.22 -21.71
CA GLY A 81 8.13 -2.81 -22.18
C GLY A 81 8.96 -3.92 -22.82
N ASN A 82 8.60 -5.19 -22.62
CA ASN A 82 9.44 -6.35 -22.98
C ASN A 82 8.99 -7.09 -24.25
N ILE A 83 7.99 -6.59 -24.98
CA ILE A 83 7.47 -7.21 -26.23
C ILE A 83 7.90 -6.48 -27.52
N ALA A 84 8.91 -5.63 -27.45
CA ALA A 84 9.44 -4.90 -28.61
C ALA A 84 10.89 -5.27 -28.94
N GLU A 85 11.22 -6.57 -29.02
CA GLU A 85 12.41 -7.02 -29.75
C GLU A 85 12.23 -8.50 -30.15
N GLY A 86 11.93 -8.73 -31.42
CA GLY A 86 11.70 -10.06 -31.99
C GLY A 86 11.40 -9.92 -33.48
N ASP A 87 12.48 -9.71 -34.24
CA ASP A 87 12.58 -9.74 -35.71
C ASP A 87 12.00 -11.02 -36.32
#